data_AF-A0A7Y2T1D7-F1
#
_entry.id   AF-A0A7Y2T1D7-F1
#
_cell.length_a   1.000
_cell.length_b   1.000
_cell.length_c   1.000
_cell.angle_alpha   90.00
_cell.angle_beta   90.00
_cell.angle_gamma   90.00
#
_symmetry.space_group_name_H-M   'P 1'
#
loop_
_entity.id
_entity.type
_entity.pdbx_description
1 polymer ?
#
loop_
_entity_poly.entity_id
_entity_poly.type
_entity_poly.pdbx_seq_one_letter_code
_entity_poly.pdbx_strand_id
1 'polypeptide(L)'
;MKTKILIALTMAFSVVGFAQKNELKAAEKALKSGATTEAKAQLESIAGMIEGADARVQAQYHFIRGKVYADLANKGDNTAFKEAANSYNKVISTEEQSGKSKYSAE
;
A
#
# COMPACT_ATOMS: atom_id res chain seq x y z
N MET A 1 36.03 -3.94 2.33
CA MET A 1 35.19 -2.82 1.86
C MET A 1 33.87 -3.31 1.24
N LYS A 2 33.90 -4.31 0.35
CA LYS A 2 32.71 -4.89 -0.30
C LYS A 2 31.61 -5.36 0.69
N THR A 3 32.00 -6.01 1.80
CA THR A 3 31.06 -6.43 2.87
C THR A 3 30.50 -5.27 3.70
N LYS A 4 31.28 -4.22 3.94
CA LYS A 4 30.80 -3.01 4.64
C LYS A 4 29.77 -2.23 3.80
N ILE A 5 29.94 -2.21 2.48
CA ILE A 5 28.97 -1.63 1.52
C ILE A 5 27.69 -2.47 1.49
N LEU A 6 27.79 -3.81 1.49
CA LEU A 6 26.62 -4.70 1.50
C LEU A 6 25.76 -4.55 2.77
N ILE A 7 26.42 -4.40 3.92
CA ILE A 7 25.77 -4.18 5.22
C ILE A 7 25.10 -2.79 5.28
N ALA A 8 25.74 -1.75 4.73
CA ALA A 8 25.12 -0.42 4.65
C ALA A 8 23.89 -0.40 3.73
N LEU A 9 23.93 -1.11 2.60
CA LEU A 9 22.79 -1.27 1.69
C LEU A 9 21.62 -2.00 2.36
N THR A 10 21.89 -3.10 3.06
CA THR A 10 20.84 -3.84 3.79
C THR A 10 20.23 -3.05 4.95
N MET A 11 21.01 -2.21 5.65
CA MET A 11 20.46 -1.27 6.64
C MET A 11 19.63 -0.16 5.99
N ALA A 12 19.99 0.34 4.81
CA ALA A 12 19.19 1.35 4.12
C ALA A 12 17.79 0.82 3.75
N PHE A 13 17.69 -0.44 3.30
CA PHE A 13 16.40 -1.07 3.00
C PHE A 13 15.51 -1.28 4.23
N SER A 14 16.09 -1.54 5.41
CA SER A 14 15.29 -1.74 6.63
C SER A 14 14.71 -0.42 7.19
N VAL A 15 15.39 0.72 7.03
CA VAL A 15 14.87 2.03 7.46
C VAL A 15 13.71 2.50 6.56
N VAL A 16 13.77 2.25 5.26
CA VAL A 16 12.72 2.63 4.30
C VAL A 16 11.39 1.91 4.59
N GLY A 17 11.44 0.65 5.01
CA GLY A 17 10.23 -0.13 5.33
C GLY A 17 9.44 0.41 6.53
N PHE A 18 10.07 1.15 7.45
CA PHE A 18 9.36 1.78 8.57
C PHE A 18 8.61 3.05 8.17
N ALA A 19 9.19 3.85 7.27
CA ALA A 19 8.55 5.06 6.75
C ALA A 19 7.24 4.72 6.03
N GLN A 20 7.28 3.75 5.10
CA GLN A 20 6.10 3.28 4.35
C GLN A 20 4.98 2.80 5.28
N LYS A 21 5.31 2.06 6.35
CA LYS A 21 4.31 1.56 7.31
C LYS A 21 3.60 2.69 8.06
N ASN A 22 4.31 3.77 8.37
CA ASN A 22 3.71 4.92 9.04
C ASN A 22 2.81 5.71 8.07
N GLU A 23 3.26 5.92 6.84
CA GLU A 23 2.45 6.54 5.77
C GLU A 23 1.17 5.74 5.49
N LEU A 24 1.26 4.41 5.44
CA LEU A 24 0.08 3.55 5.27
C LEU A 24 -0.91 3.68 6.44
N LYS A 25 -0.42 3.77 7.67
CA LYS A 25 -1.30 4.01 8.84
C LYS A 25 -1.95 5.38 8.78
N ALA A 26 -1.22 6.40 8.32
CA ALA A 26 -1.77 7.73 8.13
C ALA A 26 -2.88 7.71 7.06
N ALA A 27 -2.64 7.07 5.92
CA ALA A 27 -3.61 6.91 4.84
C ALA A 27 -4.87 6.17 5.30
N GLU A 28 -4.71 5.09 6.07
CA GLU A 28 -5.83 4.36 6.63
C GLU A 28 -6.64 5.21 7.62
N LYS A 29 -5.97 6.00 8.46
CA LYS A 29 -6.65 6.91 9.40
C LYS A 29 -7.40 8.01 8.66
N ALA A 30 -6.78 8.66 7.69
CA ALA A 30 -7.39 9.70 6.85
C ALA A 30 -8.64 9.15 6.16
N LEU A 31 -8.56 7.95 5.57
CA LEU A 31 -9.70 7.30 4.94
C LEU A 31 -10.82 7.00 5.93
N LYS A 32 -10.51 6.48 7.13
CA LYS A 32 -11.50 6.23 8.19
C LYS A 32 -12.19 7.51 8.68
N SER A 33 -11.53 8.66 8.62
CA SER A 33 -12.12 9.96 8.90
C SER A 33 -12.87 10.59 7.71
N GLY A 34 -12.97 9.90 6.57
CA GLY A 34 -13.62 10.40 5.35
C GLY A 34 -12.77 11.35 4.51
N ALA A 35 -11.50 11.56 4.88
CA ALA A 35 -10.53 12.39 4.16
C ALA A 35 -9.88 11.61 3.01
N THR A 36 -10.70 11.19 2.05
CA THR A 36 -10.31 10.28 0.95
C THR A 36 -9.23 10.87 0.04
N THR A 37 -9.28 12.18 -0.23
CA THR A 37 -8.27 12.87 -1.04
C THR A 37 -6.90 12.87 -0.35
N GLU A 38 -6.88 13.06 0.98
CA GLU A 38 -5.65 13.00 1.77
C GLU A 38 -5.06 11.59 1.77
N ALA A 39 -5.90 10.58 2.00
CA ALA A 39 -5.48 9.19 1.93
C ALA A 39 -4.89 8.83 0.56
N LYS A 40 -5.52 9.31 -0.53
CA LYS A 40 -5.00 9.14 -1.90
C LYS A 40 -3.62 9.77 -2.07
N ALA A 41 -3.43 11.02 -1.63
CA ALA A 41 -2.17 11.73 -1.73
C ALA A 41 -1.04 11.03 -0.95
N GLN A 42 -1.34 10.51 0.25
CA GLN A 42 -0.39 9.72 1.05
C GLN A 42 -0.01 8.40 0.38
N LEU A 43 -0.95 7.73 -0.30
CA LEU A 43 -0.62 6.53 -1.08
C LEU A 43 0.22 6.86 -2.32
N GLU A 44 -0.04 7.99 -2.98
CA GLU A 44 0.71 8.42 -4.15
C GLU A 44 2.17 8.75 -3.81
N SER A 45 2.42 9.35 -2.63
CA SER A 45 3.76 9.71 -2.18
C SER A 45 4.70 8.51 -1.97
N ILE A 46 4.13 7.34 -1.63
CA ILE A 46 4.90 6.11 -1.38
C ILE A 46 4.84 5.10 -2.53
N ALA A 47 4.00 5.31 -3.54
CA ALA A 47 3.69 4.34 -4.60
C ALA A 47 4.93 3.76 -5.27
N GLY A 48 5.91 4.62 -5.62
CA GLY A 48 7.15 4.22 -6.31
C GLY A 48 8.08 3.32 -5.50
N MET A 49 7.84 3.17 -4.20
CA MET A 49 8.66 2.33 -3.32
C MET A 49 7.96 1.02 -2.90
N ILE A 50 6.68 0.84 -3.25
CA ILE A 50 5.90 -0.31 -2.81
C ILE A 50 6.34 -1.61 -3.47
N GLU A 51 6.72 -1.59 -4.75
CA GLU A 51 7.15 -2.80 -5.47
C GLU A 51 8.35 -3.50 -4.81
N GLY A 52 9.24 -2.73 -4.16
CA GLY A 52 10.39 -3.26 -3.41
C GLY A 52 10.10 -3.58 -1.94
N ALA A 53 8.90 -3.29 -1.45
CA ALA A 53 8.53 -3.50 -0.04
C ALA A 53 8.23 -4.98 0.25
N ASP A 54 8.17 -5.34 1.54
CA ASP A 54 7.76 -6.69 1.92
C ASP A 54 6.29 -6.97 1.56
N ALA A 55 5.95 -8.23 1.28
CA ALA A 55 4.62 -8.61 0.79
C ALA A 55 3.45 -8.12 1.67
N ARG A 56 3.64 -7.98 3.00
CA ARG A 56 2.57 -7.48 3.88
C ARG A 56 2.35 -5.98 3.70
N VAL A 57 3.42 -5.22 3.45
CA VAL A 57 3.35 -3.78 3.13
C VAL A 57 2.72 -3.58 1.77
N GLN A 58 3.10 -4.39 0.77
CA GLN A 58 2.46 -4.39 -0.54
C GLN A 58 0.96 -4.67 -0.45
N ALA A 59 0.57 -5.74 0.24
CA ALA A 59 -0.84 -6.10 0.41
C ALA A 59 -1.62 -4.98 1.15
N GLN A 60 -1.05 -4.42 2.22
CA GLN A 60 -1.67 -3.30 2.94
C GLN A 60 -1.85 -2.07 2.06
N TYR A 61 -0.84 -1.70 1.27
CA TYR A 61 -0.91 -0.60 0.33
C TYR A 61 -2.05 -0.78 -0.67
N HIS A 62 -2.10 -1.94 -1.33
CA HIS A 62 -3.11 -2.22 -2.33
C HIS A 62 -4.51 -2.31 -1.72
N PHE A 63 -4.64 -2.80 -0.49
CA PHE A 63 -5.91 -2.83 0.22
C PHE A 63 -6.44 -1.41 0.51
N ILE A 64 -5.61 -0.53 1.08
CA ILE A 64 -6.00 0.86 1.36
C ILE A 64 -6.29 1.59 0.05
N ARG A 65 -5.49 1.38 -0.99
CA ARG A 65 -5.72 1.93 -2.34
C ARG A 65 -7.09 1.49 -2.89
N GLY A 66 -7.42 0.21 -2.77
CA GLY A 66 -8.72 -0.33 -3.15
C GLY A 66 -9.88 0.39 -2.43
N LYS A 67 -9.76 0.58 -1.12
CA LYS A 67 -10.77 1.29 -0.32
C LYS A 67 -10.89 2.77 -0.68
N VAL A 68 -9.78 3.45 -0.96
CA VAL A 68 -9.77 4.85 -1.41
C VAL A 68 -10.55 4.98 -2.72
N TYR A 69 -10.24 4.16 -3.72
CA TYR A 69 -10.95 4.24 -5.00
C TYR A 69 -12.40 3.77 -4.92
N ALA A 70 -12.72 2.79 -4.08
CA ALA A 70 -14.09 2.38 -3.83
C ALA A 70 -14.91 3.51 -3.19
N ASP A 71 -14.33 4.24 -2.23
CA ASP A 71 -14.97 5.39 -1.61
C ASP A 71 -15.17 6.55 -2.61
N LEU A 72 -14.18 6.84 -3.47
CA LEU A 72 -14.34 7.79 -4.57
C LEU A 72 -15.46 7.39 -5.53
N ALA A 73 -15.54 6.11 -5.87
CA ALA A 73 -16.58 5.58 -6.73
C ALA A 73 -17.97 5.73 -6.12
N ASN A 74 -18.11 5.39 -4.84
CA ASN A 74 -19.35 5.56 -4.08
C ASN A 74 -19.76 7.04 -3.93
N LYS A 75 -18.79 7.97 -4.00
CA LYS A 75 -19.02 9.42 -4.02
C LYS A 75 -19.35 10.00 -5.40
N GLY A 76 -19.45 9.15 -6.43
CA GLY A 76 -19.93 9.51 -7.77
C GLY A 76 -18.89 9.43 -8.89
N ASP A 77 -17.63 9.10 -8.58
CA ASP A 77 -16.62 8.85 -9.61
C ASP A 77 -16.66 7.39 -10.08
N ASN A 78 -17.64 7.06 -10.92
CA ASN A 78 -17.81 5.70 -11.42
C ASN A 78 -16.56 5.13 -12.14
N THR A 79 -15.64 5.99 -12.59
CA THR A 79 -14.39 5.52 -13.22
C THR A 79 -13.44 4.87 -12.22
N ALA A 80 -13.56 5.21 -10.93
CA ALA A 80 -12.73 4.70 -9.85
C ALA A 80 -13.01 3.22 -9.50
N PHE A 81 -14.17 2.65 -9.88
CA PHE A 81 -14.46 1.23 -9.62
C PHE A 81 -13.42 0.29 -10.24
N LYS A 82 -12.91 0.63 -11.42
CA LYS A 82 -11.87 -0.16 -12.10
C LYS A 82 -10.56 -0.16 -11.30
N GLU A 83 -10.17 1.00 -10.78
CA GLU A 83 -8.96 1.12 -9.95
C GLU A 83 -9.11 0.42 -8.60
N ALA A 84 -10.31 0.44 -8.01
CA ALA A 84 -10.61 -0.30 -6.81
C ALA A 84 -10.46 -1.82 -7.04
N ALA A 85 -11.09 -2.35 -8.09
CA ALA A 85 -11.01 -3.76 -8.45
C ALA A 85 -9.58 -4.21 -8.77
N ASN A 86 -8.84 -3.43 -9.55
CA ASN A 86 -7.43 -3.69 -9.84
C ASN A 86 -6.59 -3.76 -8.56
N SER A 87 -6.84 -2.86 -7.61
CA SER A 87 -6.13 -2.82 -6.34
C SER A 87 -6.42 -4.06 -5.49
N TYR A 88 -7.68 -4.48 -5.38
CA TYR A 88 -8.03 -5.71 -4.65
C TYR A 88 -7.48 -6.98 -5.31
N ASN A 89 -7.50 -7.07 -6.64
CA ASN A 89 -6.84 -8.18 -7.35
C ASN A 89 -5.34 -8.24 -7.04
N LYS A 90 -4.70 -7.08 -6.88
CA LYS A 90 -3.28 -7.03 -6.50
C LYS A 90 -3.05 -7.51 -5.06
N VAL A 91 -3.97 -7.21 -4.12
CA VAL A 91 -3.94 -7.79 -2.77
C VAL A 91 -3.96 -9.31 -2.84
N ILE A 92 -4.95 -9.88 -3.54
CA ILE A 92 -5.10 -11.33 -3.68
C ILE A 92 -3.83 -11.94 -4.26
N SER A 93 -3.34 -11.41 -5.38
CA SER A 93 -2.13 -11.92 -6.03
C SER A 93 -0.89 -11.85 -5.14
N THR A 94 -0.69 -10.75 -4.41
CA THR A 94 0.44 -10.58 -3.48
C THR A 94 0.34 -11.55 -2.29
N GLU A 95 -0.86 -11.76 -1.74
CA GLU A 95 -1.06 -12.65 -0.60
C GLU A 95 -0.95 -14.13 -0.99
N GLU A 96 -1.48 -14.52 -2.16
CA GLU A 96 -1.31 -15.86 -2.73
C GLU A 96 0.16 -16.19 -2.99
N GLN A 97 0.89 -15.28 -3.65
CA GLN A 97 2.32 -15.47 -3.93
C GLN A 97 3.17 -15.55 -2.67
N SER A 98 2.79 -14.84 -1.60
CA SER A 98 3.57 -14.80 -0.36
C SER A 98 3.14 -15.84 0.68
N GLY A 99 1.99 -16.49 0.50
CA GLY A 99 1.37 -17.38 1.48
C GLY A 99 0.91 -16.67 2.77
N LYS A 100 0.83 -15.34 2.76
CA LYS A 100 0.54 -14.50 3.96
C LYS A 100 -0.75 -13.73 3.75
N SER A 101 -1.89 -14.41 3.90
CA SER A 101 -3.20 -13.76 3.84
C SER A 101 -3.47 -12.89 5.07
N LYS A 102 -3.99 -11.68 4.85
CA LYS A 102 -4.45 -10.76 5.90
C LYS A 102 -5.66 -9.95 5.45
N TYR A 103 -5.63 -9.43 4.22
CA TYR A 103 -6.61 -8.48 3.70
C TYR A 103 -7.54 -9.09 2.65
N SER A 104 -7.17 -10.19 2.00
CA SER A 104 -7.99 -10.84 0.95
C SER A 104 -9.32 -11.43 1.45
N ALA A 105 -9.52 -11.57 2.76
CA ALA A 105 -10.72 -12.12 3.35
C ALA A 105 -11.68 -11.06 3.95
N GLU A 106 -11.30 -9.78 3.93
CA GLU A 106 -12.15 -8.64 4.33
C GLU A 106 -13.13 -8.26 3.23
#